data_AF-A0A0Q8NHW0-F1
#
_entry.id   AF-A0A0Q8NHW0-F1
#
_cell.length_a   1.000
_cell.length_b   1.000
_cell.length_c   1.000
_cell.angle_alpha   90.00
_cell.angle_beta   90.00
_cell.angle_gamma   90.00
#
_symmetry.space_group_name_H-M   'P 1'
#
loop_
_entity.id
_entity.type
_entity.pdbx_description
1 polymer ?
#
loop_
_entity_poly.entity_id
_entity_poly.type
_entity_poly.pdbx_seq_one_letter_code
_entity_poly.pdbx_strand_id
1 'polypeptide(L)'
;MTINTKQFFWSKIQKNLLLLILVLQIVSCTKKEVFKTESFQTNSGWGYSISYKDKIIIKQSIIPVINDNKSFSTEKDALKTAHFVVEKLKQNLSPTVTKNELILLKIKL
;
A
#
# COMPACT_ATOMS: atom_id res chain seq x y z
N MET A 1 12.14 58.36 26.82
CA MET A 1 12.63 57.23 25.99
C MET A 1 11.62 56.09 26.07
N THR A 2 10.58 56.13 25.23
CA THR A 2 9.52 55.12 25.20
C THR A 2 9.96 53.97 24.32
N ILE A 3 10.45 52.89 24.94
CA ILE A 3 10.86 51.69 24.23
C ILE A 3 9.59 50.99 23.71
N ASN A 4 9.48 50.86 22.38
CA ASN A 4 8.35 50.25 21.70
C ASN A 4 8.36 48.72 21.87
N THR A 5 7.76 48.26 22.97
CA THR A 5 7.68 46.84 23.35
C THR A 5 6.80 45.99 22.44
N LYS A 6 5.85 46.58 21.71
CA LYS A 6 4.98 45.86 20.74
C LYS A 6 5.75 45.35 19.53
N GLN A 7 6.69 46.14 19.00
CA GLN A 7 7.49 45.77 17.84
C GLN A 7 8.43 44.59 18.15
N PHE A 8 8.98 44.56 19.37
CA PHE A 8 9.80 43.45 19.86
C PHE A 8 8.99 42.15 19.96
N PHE A 9 7.79 42.20 20.52
CA PHE A 9 6.92 41.03 20.72
C PHE A 9 6.46 40.41 19.39
N TRP A 10 6.07 41.23 18.42
CA TRP A 10 5.70 40.79 17.07
C TRP A 10 6.87 40.13 16.33
N SER A 11 8.07 40.70 16.42
CA SER A 11 9.26 40.11 15.78
C SER A 11 9.64 38.74 16.36
N LYS A 12 9.43 38.55 17.67
CA LYS A 12 9.74 37.30 18.38
C LYS A 12 8.72 36.20 18.06
N ILE A 13 7.44 36.57 18.00
CA ILE A 13 6.37 35.66 17.55
C ILE A 13 6.57 35.26 16.10
N GLN A 14 6.89 36.20 15.21
CA GLN A 14 7.16 35.91 13.79
C GLN A 14 8.32 34.94 13.63
N LYS A 15 9.42 35.10 14.37
CA LYS A 15 10.58 34.19 14.32
C LYS A 15 10.26 32.79 14.86
N ASN A 16 9.52 32.67 15.96
CA ASN A 16 9.08 31.37 16.48
C ASN A 16 8.10 30.66 15.52
N LEU A 17 7.22 31.41 14.87
CA LEU A 17 6.30 30.87 13.87
C LEU A 17 7.05 30.38 12.62
N LEU A 18 8.06 31.13 12.17
CA LEU A 18 8.95 30.72 11.08
C LEU A 18 9.72 29.44 11.42
N LEU A 19 10.21 29.33 12.66
CA LEU A 19 10.89 28.12 13.14
C LEU A 19 9.95 26.91 13.17
N LEU A 20 8.69 27.10 13.59
CA LEU A 20 7.67 26.05 13.62
C LEU A 20 7.32 25.55 12.20
N ILE A 21 7.16 26.47 11.25
CA ILE A 21 6.91 26.14 9.84
C ILE A 21 8.09 25.36 9.25
N LEU A 22 9.33 25.73 9.57
CA LEU A 22 10.53 25.03 9.12
C LEU A 22 10.60 23.59 9.65
N VAL A 23 10.22 23.36 10.91
CA VAL A 23 10.15 22.02 11.52
C VAL A 23 9.07 21.16 10.85
N LEU A 24 7.92 21.75 10.49
CA LEU A 24 6.82 21.07 9.78
C LEU A 24 7.23 20.55 8.40
N GLN A 25 8.16 21.22 7.70
CA GLN A 25 8.62 20.77 6.38
C GLN A 25 9.45 19.47 6.44
N ILE A 26 10.04 19.13 7.59
CA ILE A 26 10.95 17.98 7.73
C ILE A 26 10.18 16.66 7.91
N VAL A 27 8.89 16.71 8.23
CA VAL A 27 8.09 15.52 8.59
C VAL A 27 7.46 14.82 7.37
N SER A 28 7.56 15.39 6.17
CA SER A 28 6.89 14.84 4.97
C SER A 28 7.81 13.90 4.16
N CYS A 29 8.24 12.79 4.77
CA CYS A 29 8.89 11.70 4.04
C CYS A 29 7.99 10.44 4.11
N THR A 30 7.21 10.22 3.05
CA THR A 30 6.39 9.01 2.89
C THR A 30 7.16 7.97 2.07
N LYS A 31 7.33 6.76 2.62
CA LYS A 31 7.92 5.64 1.89
C LYS A 31 6.98 5.24 0.75
N LYS A 32 7.44 5.37 -0.49
CA LYS A 32 6.69 4.90 -1.67
C LYS A 32 6.90 3.39 -1.81
N GLU A 33 5.87 2.61 -1.49
CA GLU A 33 5.88 1.17 -1.75
C GLU A 33 6.07 0.89 -3.25
N VAL A 34 6.99 -0.01 -3.56
CA VAL A 34 7.40 -0.31 -4.95
C VAL A 34 6.37 -1.19 -5.66
N PHE A 35 5.74 -2.10 -4.91
CA PHE A 35 4.63 -2.92 -5.35
C PHE A 35 3.32 -2.36 -4.81
N LYS A 36 2.29 -2.30 -5.66
CA LYS A 36 0.92 -1.94 -5.28
C LYS A 36 0.00 -3.12 -5.56
N THR A 37 -0.90 -3.42 -4.62
CA THR A 37 -1.90 -4.48 -4.74
C THR A 37 -3.29 -3.87 -4.81
N GLU A 38 -4.09 -4.31 -5.77
CA GLU A 38 -5.48 -3.87 -5.92
C GLU A 38 -6.38 -5.08 -6.16
N SER A 39 -7.61 -5.02 -5.68
CA SER A 39 -8.67 -5.99 -5.94
C SER A 39 -9.54 -5.50 -7.08
N PHE A 40 -10.19 -6.43 -7.77
CA PHE A 40 -11.25 -6.10 -8.73
C PHE A 40 -12.33 -7.18 -8.74
N GLN A 41 -13.54 -6.79 -9.10
CA GLN A 41 -14.66 -7.71 -9.21
C GLN A 41 -14.63 -8.44 -10.56
N THR A 42 -14.95 -9.73 -10.54
CA THR A 42 -15.13 -10.56 -11.73
C THR A 42 -16.60 -10.97 -11.85
N ASN A 43 -16.96 -11.63 -12.96
CA ASN A 43 -18.32 -12.13 -13.16
C ASN A 43 -18.75 -13.16 -12.10
N SER A 44 -17.81 -13.81 -11.42
CA SER A 44 -18.05 -14.92 -10.50
C SER A 44 -17.45 -14.70 -9.10
N GLY A 45 -16.90 -13.52 -8.80
CA GLY A 45 -16.30 -13.22 -7.51
C GLY A 45 -15.26 -12.09 -7.58
N TRP A 46 -14.08 -12.35 -7.05
CA TRP A 46 -12.99 -11.38 -6.94
C TRP A 46 -11.70 -11.88 -7.58
N GLY A 47 -10.93 -10.94 -8.09
CA GLY A 47 -9.56 -11.10 -8.55
C GLY A 47 -8.65 -10.02 -7.94
N TYR A 48 -7.35 -10.11 -8.21
CA TYR A 48 -6.38 -9.12 -7.78
C TYR A 48 -5.38 -8.78 -8.88
N SER A 49 -4.80 -7.59 -8.79
CA SER A 49 -3.68 -7.13 -9.60
C SER A 49 -2.53 -6.66 -8.73
N ILE A 50 -1.31 -6.87 -9.25
CA ILE A 50 -0.08 -6.37 -8.65
C ILE A 50 0.61 -5.48 -9.68
N SER A 51 0.91 -4.25 -9.28
CA SER A 51 1.59 -3.25 -10.09
C SER A 51 2.99 -2.99 -9.54
N TYR A 52 3.98 -2.91 -10.44
CA TYR A 52 5.35 -2.50 -10.12
C TYR A 52 5.65 -1.22 -10.88
N LYS A 53 6.04 -0.16 -10.17
CA LYS A 53 6.30 1.17 -10.76
C LYS A 53 5.16 1.62 -11.71
N ASP A 54 3.92 1.51 -11.20
CA ASP A 54 2.69 1.91 -11.88
C ASP A 54 2.32 1.09 -13.15
N LYS A 55 3.03 -0.02 -13.42
CA LYS A 55 2.66 -1.01 -14.45
C LYS A 55 2.13 -2.28 -13.82
N ILE A 56 0.94 -2.73 -14.24
CA ILE A 56 0.39 -4.03 -13.83
C ILE A 56 1.29 -5.15 -14.37
N ILE A 57 1.88 -5.93 -13.46
CA ILE A 57 2.75 -7.07 -13.79
C ILE A 57 2.05 -8.41 -13.58
N ILE A 58 1.04 -8.47 -12.72
CA ILE A 58 0.23 -9.66 -12.46
C ILE A 58 -1.23 -9.22 -12.42
N LYS A 59 -2.09 -9.93 -13.14
CA LYS A 59 -3.55 -9.76 -13.09
C LYS A 59 -4.18 -11.14 -13.02
N GLN A 60 -4.78 -11.46 -11.87
CA GLN A 60 -5.29 -12.78 -11.59
C GLN A 60 -6.78 -12.70 -11.24
N SER A 61 -7.64 -13.12 -12.17
CA SER A 61 -9.10 -13.16 -11.98
C SER A 61 -9.60 -14.43 -11.29
N ILE A 62 -8.77 -15.49 -11.24
CA ILE A 62 -9.16 -16.85 -10.83
C ILE A 62 -8.16 -17.37 -9.79
N ILE A 63 -8.60 -18.20 -8.85
CA ILE A 63 -7.71 -18.78 -7.84
C ILE A 63 -6.62 -19.64 -8.51
N PRO A 64 -5.33 -19.39 -8.25
CA PRO A 64 -4.26 -20.23 -8.78
C PRO A 64 -4.42 -21.69 -8.35
N VAL A 65 -4.09 -22.64 -9.23
CA VAL A 65 -3.98 -24.09 -8.93
C VAL A 65 -5.31 -24.85 -8.77
N ILE A 66 -6.46 -24.20 -8.88
CA ILE A 66 -7.74 -24.90 -9.00
C ILE A 66 -8.01 -25.16 -10.50
N ASN A 67 -8.35 -26.39 -10.87
CA ASN A 67 -8.74 -26.77 -12.24
C ASN A 67 -10.12 -26.22 -12.66
N ASP A 68 -10.84 -25.60 -11.72
CA ASP A 68 -12.14 -25.00 -11.95
C ASP A 68 -11.96 -23.48 -12.12
N ASN A 69 -12.81 -22.86 -12.94
CA ASN A 69 -12.71 -21.45 -13.33
C ASN A 69 -13.25 -20.53 -12.21
N LYS A 70 -12.75 -20.74 -10.99
CA LYS A 70 -13.29 -20.19 -9.73
C LYS A 70 -12.53 -18.95 -9.28
N SER A 71 -13.24 -17.83 -9.19
CA SER A 71 -12.73 -16.59 -8.58
C SER A 71 -12.72 -16.67 -7.06
N PHE A 72 -11.99 -15.76 -6.41
CA PHE A 72 -11.99 -15.65 -4.96
C PHE A 72 -13.40 -15.28 -4.47
N SER A 73 -13.83 -15.91 -3.37
CA SER A 73 -15.16 -15.66 -2.79
C SER A 73 -15.29 -14.24 -2.23
N THR A 74 -14.20 -13.68 -1.72
CA THR A 74 -14.18 -12.35 -1.11
C THR A 74 -13.01 -11.52 -1.61
N GLU A 75 -13.19 -10.20 -1.60
CA GLU A 75 -12.12 -9.23 -1.88
C GLU A 75 -10.91 -9.46 -0.96
N LYS A 76 -11.20 -9.72 0.33
CA LYS A 76 -10.18 -9.96 1.35
C LYS A 76 -9.29 -11.16 1.02
N ASP A 77 -9.86 -12.23 0.48
CA ASP A 77 -9.10 -13.42 0.08
C ASP A 77 -8.21 -13.15 -1.13
N ALA A 78 -8.73 -12.40 -2.11
CA ALA A 78 -7.96 -11.96 -3.27
C ALA A 78 -6.77 -11.08 -2.85
N LEU A 79 -7.01 -10.06 -2.01
CA LEU A 79 -5.96 -9.18 -1.49
C LEU A 79 -4.95 -9.94 -0.62
N LYS A 80 -5.40 -10.83 0.26
CA LYS A 80 -4.50 -11.64 1.09
C LYS A 80 -3.54 -12.46 0.24
N THR A 81 -4.03 -13.03 -0.85
CA THR A 81 -3.19 -13.77 -1.80
C THR A 81 -2.25 -12.82 -2.55
N ALA A 82 -2.72 -11.64 -2.97
CA ALA A 82 -1.89 -10.63 -3.61
C ALA A 82 -0.72 -10.19 -2.73
N HIS A 83 -0.97 -9.91 -1.44
CA HIS A 83 0.06 -9.55 -0.48
C HIS A 83 1.08 -10.67 -0.29
N PHE A 84 0.63 -11.93 -0.21
CA PHE A 84 1.54 -13.07 -0.13
C PHE A 84 2.44 -13.17 -1.36
N VAL A 85 1.90 -12.97 -2.56
CA VAL A 85 2.68 -12.95 -3.80
C VAL A 85 3.67 -11.79 -3.82
N VAL A 86 3.30 -10.61 -3.33
CA VAL A 86 4.22 -9.47 -3.18
C VAL A 86 5.39 -9.81 -2.26
N GLU A 87 5.16 -10.50 -1.14
CA GLU A 87 6.24 -10.94 -0.25
C GLU A 87 7.20 -11.93 -0.95
N LYS A 88 6.67 -12.84 -1.77
CA LYS A 88 7.52 -13.73 -2.60
C LYS A 88 8.34 -12.93 -3.61
N LEU A 89 7.73 -11.96 -4.30
CA LEU A 89 8.42 -11.10 -5.26
C LEU A 89 9.53 -10.27 -4.61
N LYS A 90 9.30 -9.71 -3.41
CA LYS A 90 10.32 -8.99 -2.64
C LYS A 90 11.51 -9.88 -2.28
N GLN A 91 11.29 -11.18 -2.10
CA GLN A 91 12.32 -12.18 -1.82
C GLN A 91 12.95 -12.78 -3.10
N ASN A 92 12.61 -12.28 -4.29
CA ASN A 92 13.02 -12.83 -5.58
C ASN A 92 12.58 -14.30 -5.79
N LEU A 93 11.49 -14.72 -5.14
CA LEU A 93 10.90 -16.04 -5.29
C LEU A 93 9.83 -16.02 -6.40
N SER A 94 9.51 -17.21 -6.91
CA SER A 94 8.44 -17.38 -7.91
C SER A 94 7.10 -16.85 -7.36
N PRO A 95 6.33 -16.07 -8.14
CA PRO A 95 5.01 -15.58 -7.74
C PRO A 95 3.93 -16.67 -7.76
N THR A 96 4.24 -17.90 -8.19
CA THR A 96 3.31 -19.02 -8.17
C THR A 96 2.87 -19.33 -6.74
N VAL A 97 1.55 -19.43 -6.53
CA VAL A 97 0.95 -19.84 -5.25
C VAL A 97 0.49 -21.27 -5.38
N THR A 98 0.93 -22.13 -4.46
CA THR A 98 0.58 -23.55 -4.38
C THR A 98 -0.71 -23.76 -3.58
N LYS A 99 -1.33 -24.93 -3.75
CA LYS A 99 -2.52 -25.30 -2.96
C LYS A 99 -2.27 -25.27 -1.45
N ASN A 100 -1.10 -25.72 -1.00
CA ASN A 100 -0.73 -25.71 0.42
C ASN A 100 -0.63 -24.28 0.97
N GLU A 101 -0.04 -23.36 0.20
CA GLU A 101 0.04 -21.95 0.59
C GLU A 101 -1.36 -21.31 0.69
N LEU A 102 -2.30 -21.61 -0.22
CA LEU A 102 -3.68 -21.14 -0.12
C LEU A 102 -4.39 -21.66 1.13
N ILE A 103 -4.16 -22.92 1.50
CA ILE A 103 -4.70 -23.53 2.73
C ILE A 103 -4.10 -22.84 3.97
N LEU A 104 -2.79 -22.58 3.99
CA LEU A 104 -2.12 -21.84 5.07
C LEU A 104 -2.64 -20.42 5.21
N LEU A 105 -2.95 -19.78 4.07
CA LEU A 105 -3.61 -18.48 4.01
C LEU A 105 -5.11 -18.55 4.36
N LYS A 106 -5.67 -19.73 4.64
CA LYS A 106 -7.09 -19.94 4.97
C LYS A 106 -8.03 -19.38 3.89
N ILE A 107 -7.62 -19.47 2.63
CA ILE A 107 -8.43 -19.04 1.49
C ILE A 107 -9.52 -20.08 1.24
N LYS A 108 -10.76 -19.62 1.05
CA LYS A 108 -11.87 -20.49 0.70
C LYS A 108 -11.75 -20.90 -0.76
N LEU A 109 -11.41 -22.18 -0.98
CA LEU A 109 -11.30 -22.81 -2.30
C LEU A 109 -12.64 -23.27 -2.86
#